data_AF-A0A822G9U5-F1
#
_entry.id   AF-A0A822G9U5-F1
#
_cell.length_a   1.000
_cell.length_b   1.000
_cell.length_c   1.000
_cell.angle_alpha   90.00
_cell.angle_beta   90.00
_cell.angle_gamma   90.00
#
_symmetry.space_group_name_H-M   'P 1'
#
loop_
_entity.id
_entity.type
_entity.pdbx_description
1 polymer ?
#
loop_
_entity_poly.entity_id
_entity_poly.type
_entity_poly.pdbx_seq_one_letter_code
_entity_poly.pdbx_strand_id
1 'polypeptide(L)'
;EIRRLFKRKNGAARFCDGMQDQGIQIEWMKADPSVQQVVAWELKNHKWPWHKKPGLDEWVNCIRQKYLDGSLKDMKGIGLIRFFYQNAQATNDPVQLIRAYTAETQYYKILNERLAQLHELHESDNWWGHQDLLDIMLSHPSLDRFTYIGTTYRGMRIMQHDLKLYSVGTSLMNKAFLSTSKDRAVAEAFGDSCGIQDGKFSAICT
;
A
#
# COMPACT_ATOMS: atom_id res chain seq x y z
N GLU A 1 -2.80 -11.30 14.09
CA GLU A 1 -1.56 -10.77 13.47
C GLU A 1 -1.72 -10.73 11.96
N ILE A 2 -1.48 -9.57 11.34
CA ILE A 2 -1.50 -9.34 9.87
C ILE A 2 -0.71 -10.42 9.13
N ARG A 3 0.47 -10.82 9.64
CA ARG A 3 1.36 -11.84 9.05
C ARG A 3 0.65 -13.14 8.62
N ARG A 4 -0.38 -13.59 9.35
CA ARG A 4 -1.12 -14.82 9.04
C ARG A 4 -1.97 -14.73 7.76
N LEU A 5 -2.22 -13.52 7.28
CA LEU A 5 -2.93 -13.25 6.01
C LEU A 5 -2.02 -13.41 4.79
N PHE A 6 -0.71 -13.60 5.00
CA PHE A 6 0.34 -13.60 3.97
C PHE A 6 0.89 -15.02 3.76
N LYS A 7 0.04 -16.04 3.71
CA LYS A 7 0.50 -17.43 3.48
C LYS A 7 1.08 -17.55 2.05
N ARG A 8 2.40 -17.74 1.92
CA ARG A 8 3.09 -18.02 0.64
C ARG A 8 3.82 -19.36 0.70
N LYS A 9 3.97 -20.02 -0.45
CA LYS A 9 4.50 -21.38 -0.54
C LYS A 9 5.97 -21.51 -0.16
N ASN A 10 6.81 -20.48 -0.38
CA ASN A 10 8.27 -20.69 -0.45
C ASN A 10 9.15 -19.72 0.36
N GLY A 11 8.64 -18.97 1.33
CA GLY A 11 9.49 -18.08 2.16
C GLY A 11 10.24 -16.98 1.40
N ALA A 12 9.88 -16.74 0.12
CA ALA A 12 10.48 -15.72 -0.72
C ALA A 12 10.30 -14.33 -0.09
N ALA A 13 11.34 -13.51 -0.16
CA ALA A 13 11.28 -12.11 0.19
C ALA A 13 10.14 -11.45 -0.60
N ARG A 14 9.27 -10.69 0.10
CA ARG A 14 8.16 -9.95 -0.52
C ARG A 14 8.72 -9.05 -1.63
N PHE A 15 7.89 -8.59 -2.58
CA PHE A 15 8.13 -7.34 -3.36
C PHE A 15 9.42 -7.21 -4.21
N CYS A 16 10.31 -8.21 -4.23
CA CYS A 16 11.52 -8.24 -5.07
C CYS A 16 11.26 -9.15 -6.26
N ASP A 17 10.61 -8.61 -7.29
CA ASP A 17 10.95 -9.10 -8.61
C ASP A 17 12.02 -8.16 -9.14
N GLY A 18 13.27 -8.61 -9.06
CA GLY A 18 14.26 -8.10 -9.98
C GLY A 18 13.78 -8.44 -11.38
N MET A 19 13.28 -7.44 -12.12
CA MET A 19 13.43 -7.33 -13.57
C MET A 19 13.01 -5.91 -13.98
N GLN A 20 13.88 -5.33 -14.80
CA GLN A 20 13.63 -4.32 -15.82
C GLN A 20 12.17 -3.87 -15.92
N ASP A 21 11.89 -2.65 -15.50
CA ASP A 21 11.08 -1.75 -16.30
C ASP A 21 11.14 -0.37 -15.66
N GLN A 22 10.80 0.62 -16.47
CA GLN A 22 10.70 2.05 -16.17
C GLN A 22 9.60 2.37 -15.12
N GLY A 23 9.42 1.48 -14.14
CA GLY A 23 8.46 1.61 -13.05
C GLY A 23 8.82 2.83 -12.21
N ILE A 24 7.81 3.67 -12.00
CA ILE A 24 7.91 4.89 -11.22
C ILE A 24 8.50 4.55 -9.86
N GLN A 25 9.64 5.17 -9.58
CA GLN A 25 10.26 5.10 -8.27
C GLN A 25 9.21 5.58 -7.27
N ILE A 26 8.85 4.74 -6.29
CA ILE A 26 7.96 5.14 -5.20
C ILE A 26 8.79 6.11 -4.35
N GLU A 27 8.83 7.36 -4.80
CA GLU A 27 9.70 8.41 -4.30
C GLU A 27 9.23 8.84 -2.91
N TRP A 28 10.19 8.90 -1.99
CA TRP A 28 9.99 9.58 -0.74
C TRP A 28 10.06 11.07 -1.02
N MET A 29 9.00 11.78 -0.67
CA MET A 29 8.98 13.22 -0.75
C MET A 29 9.20 13.82 0.63
N LYS A 30 9.90 14.95 0.69
CA LYS A 30 9.89 15.78 1.89
C LYS A 30 8.45 16.18 2.15
N ALA A 31 7.97 15.88 3.34
CA ALA A 31 6.62 16.24 3.71
C ALA A 31 6.56 17.76 3.86
N ASP A 32 5.78 18.41 3.00
CA ASP A 32 5.48 19.84 3.15
C ASP A 32 4.71 20.02 4.46
N PRO A 33 5.11 20.93 5.37
CA PRO A 33 4.40 21.16 6.63
C PRO A 33 2.89 21.42 6.45
N SER A 34 2.46 22.03 5.34
CA SER A 34 1.05 22.20 5.00
C SER A 34 0.37 20.88 4.65
N VAL A 35 1.03 20.02 3.86
CA VAL A 35 0.55 18.66 3.53
C VAL A 35 0.54 17.76 4.77
N GLN A 36 1.51 17.89 5.66
CA GLN A 36 1.51 17.18 6.94
C GLN A 36 0.35 17.58 7.82
N GLN A 37 0.06 18.88 7.88
CA GLN A 37 -1.10 19.39 8.60
C GLN A 37 -2.39 18.89 7.97
N VAL A 38 -2.49 18.83 6.64
CA VAL A 38 -3.65 18.26 5.93
C VAL A 38 -3.77 16.76 6.19
N VAL A 39 -2.73 15.95 5.99
CA VAL A 39 -2.77 14.49 6.23
C VAL A 39 -3.00 14.19 7.71
N ALA A 40 -2.39 14.92 8.64
CA ALA A 40 -2.65 14.74 10.07
C ALA A 40 -4.06 15.21 10.45
N TRP A 41 -4.56 16.28 9.84
CA TRP A 41 -5.93 16.76 10.00
C TRP A 41 -6.93 15.76 9.40
N GLU A 42 -6.66 15.20 8.22
CA GLU A 42 -7.47 14.17 7.57
C GLU A 42 -7.41 12.88 8.38
N LEU A 43 -6.26 12.37 8.81
CA LEU A 43 -6.21 11.17 9.67
C LEU A 43 -6.90 11.40 11.03
N LYS A 44 -6.88 12.63 11.56
CA LYS A 44 -7.51 12.99 12.84
C LYS A 44 -9.03 13.27 12.70
N ASN A 45 -9.48 13.79 11.57
CA ASN A 45 -10.85 14.25 11.32
C ASN A 45 -11.64 13.38 10.31
N HIS A 46 -10.98 12.52 9.53
CA HIS A 46 -11.55 11.34 8.83
C HIS A 46 -11.85 10.19 9.79
N LYS A 47 -12.15 10.51 11.05
CA LYS A 47 -13.30 9.87 11.72
C LYS A 47 -14.59 10.40 11.09
N TRP A 48 -14.73 10.28 9.77
CA TRP A 48 -16.03 10.44 9.14
C TRP A 48 -16.93 9.39 9.79
N PRO A 49 -18.11 9.75 10.29
CA PRO A 49 -18.90 8.78 11.02
C PRO A 49 -19.24 7.63 10.08
N TRP A 50 -18.73 6.43 10.36
CA TRP A 50 -18.97 5.21 9.57
C TRP A 50 -20.45 4.97 9.31
N HIS A 51 -21.31 5.40 10.23
CA HIS A 51 -22.76 5.32 10.09
C HIS A 51 -23.36 6.21 8.98
N LYS A 52 -22.58 7.12 8.39
CA LYS A 52 -22.95 7.94 7.22
C LYS A 52 -22.26 7.49 5.93
N LYS A 53 -21.33 6.54 6.00
CA LYS A 53 -20.70 5.96 4.82
C LYS A 53 -21.59 4.83 4.28
N PRO A 54 -21.61 4.61 2.95
CA PRO A 54 -22.24 3.42 2.40
C PRO A 54 -21.64 2.16 3.03
N GLY A 55 -22.42 1.07 3.05
CA GLY A 55 -21.97 -0.20 3.62
C GLY A 55 -20.71 -0.70 2.92
N LEU A 56 -19.93 -1.55 3.61
CA LEU A 56 -18.73 -2.16 3.02
C LEU A 56 -19.06 -2.87 1.70
N ASP A 57 -20.24 -3.47 1.60
CA ASP A 57 -20.76 -4.11 0.40
C ASP A 57 -20.88 -3.15 -0.79
N GLU A 58 -21.42 -1.95 -0.56
CA GLU A 58 -21.58 -0.92 -1.58
C GLU A 58 -20.23 -0.39 -2.05
N TRP A 59 -19.31 -0.13 -1.12
CA TRP A 59 -17.95 0.30 -1.47
C TRP A 59 -17.19 -0.75 -2.26
N VAL A 60 -17.21 -1.99 -1.77
CA VAL A 60 -16.56 -3.12 -2.44
C VAL A 60 -17.14 -3.33 -3.84
N ASN A 61 -18.46 -3.14 -4.01
CA ASN A 61 -19.09 -3.22 -5.32
C ASN A 61 -18.65 -2.10 -6.26
N CYS A 62 -18.55 -0.85 -5.77
CA CYS A 62 -18.03 0.27 -6.56
C CYS A 62 -16.60 0.03 -7.04
N ILE A 63 -15.70 -0.39 -6.13
CA ILE A 63 -14.32 -0.73 -6.48
C ILE A 63 -14.30 -1.88 -7.50
N ARG A 64 -15.09 -2.94 -7.28
CA ARG A 64 -15.13 -4.08 -8.20
C ARG A 64 -15.53 -3.65 -9.61
N GLN A 65 -16.66 -2.96 -9.76
CA GLN A 65 -17.20 -2.61 -11.08
C GLN A 65 -16.31 -1.63 -11.83
N LYS A 66 -15.89 -0.55 -11.18
CA LYS A 66 -15.12 0.52 -11.84
C LYS A 66 -13.65 0.14 -12.02
N TYR A 67 -13.06 -0.47 -11.01
CA TYR A 67 -11.63 -0.68 -10.96
C TYR A 67 -11.20 -2.09 -11.36
N LEU A 68 -11.78 -3.14 -10.76
CA LEU A 68 -11.38 -4.52 -11.08
C LEU A 68 -11.88 -4.96 -12.46
N ASP A 69 -13.16 -4.71 -12.76
CA ASP A 69 -13.80 -5.14 -14.00
C ASP A 69 -13.62 -4.14 -15.15
N GLY A 70 -13.26 -2.90 -14.84
CA GLY A 70 -12.83 -1.89 -15.81
C GLY A 70 -11.33 -1.95 -16.05
N SER A 71 -10.58 -1.25 -15.19
CA SER A 71 -9.14 -0.98 -15.37
C SER A 71 -8.22 -2.22 -15.28
N LEU A 72 -8.58 -3.24 -14.49
CA LEU A 72 -7.70 -4.37 -14.19
C LEU A 72 -8.19 -5.72 -14.73
N LYS A 73 -9.18 -5.71 -15.63
CA LYS A 73 -9.88 -6.93 -16.07
C LYS A 73 -8.95 -8.00 -16.65
N ASP A 74 -7.83 -7.58 -17.26
CA ASP A 74 -6.85 -8.43 -17.94
C ASP A 74 -5.59 -8.71 -17.08
N MET A 75 -5.56 -8.23 -15.83
CA MET A 75 -4.40 -8.41 -14.94
C MET A 75 -4.18 -9.90 -14.60
N LYS A 76 -2.92 -10.35 -14.67
CA LYS A 76 -2.56 -11.70 -14.20
C LYS A 76 -2.91 -11.87 -12.72
N GLY A 77 -3.69 -12.91 -12.42
CA GLY A 77 -4.16 -13.19 -11.06
C GLY A 77 -5.42 -12.41 -10.64
N ILE A 78 -6.10 -11.72 -11.56
CA ILE A 78 -7.35 -10.98 -11.28
C ILE A 78 -8.44 -11.86 -10.68
N GLY A 79 -8.51 -13.15 -11.04
CA GLY A 79 -9.48 -14.08 -10.45
C GLY A 79 -9.34 -14.23 -8.93
N LEU A 80 -8.11 -14.29 -8.42
CA LEU A 80 -7.85 -14.35 -6.98
C LEU A 80 -8.20 -13.03 -6.28
N ILE A 81 -7.94 -11.89 -6.92
CA ILE A 81 -8.32 -10.58 -6.38
C ILE A 81 -9.84 -10.42 -6.34
N ARG A 82 -10.55 -10.80 -7.42
CA ARG A 82 -12.02 -10.83 -7.45
C ARG A 82 -12.59 -11.71 -6.34
N PHE A 83 -12.01 -12.88 -6.11
CA PHE A 83 -12.42 -13.77 -5.02
C PHE A 83 -12.33 -13.08 -3.65
N PHE A 84 -11.24 -12.37 -3.35
CA PHE A 84 -11.12 -11.64 -2.10
C PHE A 84 -12.14 -10.51 -1.97
N TYR A 85 -12.39 -9.75 -3.03
CA TYR A 85 -13.42 -8.71 -3.04
C TYR A 85 -14.83 -9.28 -2.86
N GLN A 86 -15.16 -10.37 -3.56
CA GLN A 86 -16.45 -11.07 -3.40
C GLN A 86 -16.63 -11.58 -1.97
N ASN A 87 -15.57 -12.12 -1.36
CA ASN A 87 -15.64 -12.55 0.04
C ASN A 87 -15.79 -11.37 1.00
N ALA A 88 -15.09 -10.24 0.78
CA ALA A 88 -15.29 -9.03 1.58
C ALA A 88 -16.76 -8.61 1.57
N GLN A 89 -17.39 -8.61 0.40
CA GLN A 89 -18.81 -8.28 0.24
C GLN A 89 -19.72 -9.31 0.93
N ALA A 90 -19.55 -10.60 0.60
CA ALA A 90 -20.44 -11.66 1.07
C ALA A 90 -20.37 -11.90 2.59
N THR A 91 -19.20 -11.65 3.20
CA THR A 91 -18.96 -11.90 4.63
C THR A 91 -18.88 -10.62 5.46
N ASN A 92 -19.03 -9.46 4.82
CA ASN A 92 -18.83 -8.14 5.44
C ASN A 92 -17.48 -8.06 6.20
N ASP A 93 -16.42 -8.61 5.59
CA ASP A 93 -15.09 -8.74 6.20
C ASP A 93 -14.02 -7.97 5.40
N PRO A 94 -13.62 -6.75 5.84
CA PRO A 94 -12.62 -5.95 5.13
C PRO A 94 -11.21 -6.56 5.22
N VAL A 95 -10.98 -7.57 6.07
CA VAL A 95 -9.72 -8.31 6.11
C VAL A 95 -9.42 -8.96 4.76
N GLN A 96 -10.45 -9.32 3.99
CA GLN A 96 -10.25 -9.87 2.65
C GLN A 96 -9.63 -8.83 1.71
N LEU A 97 -9.86 -7.53 1.90
CA LEU A 97 -9.21 -6.49 1.11
C LEU A 97 -7.72 -6.38 1.44
N ILE A 98 -7.34 -6.57 2.70
CA ILE A 98 -5.92 -6.71 3.09
C ILE A 98 -5.31 -7.95 2.43
N ARG A 99 -6.04 -9.07 2.39
CA ARG A 99 -5.58 -10.28 1.66
C ARG A 99 -5.41 -10.03 0.17
N ALA A 100 -6.31 -9.28 -0.45
CA ALA A 100 -6.19 -8.88 -1.86
C ALA A 100 -4.91 -8.06 -2.10
N TYR A 101 -4.68 -7.02 -1.28
CA TYR A 101 -3.48 -6.20 -1.35
C TYR A 101 -2.18 -7.00 -1.14
N THR A 102 -2.23 -8.07 -0.37
CA THR A 102 -1.02 -8.81 0.06
C THR A 102 -0.81 -10.12 -0.70
N ALA A 103 -1.74 -10.45 -1.59
CA ALA A 103 -1.68 -11.58 -2.49
C ALA A 103 -0.42 -11.50 -3.38
N GLU A 104 0.06 -12.67 -3.80
CA GLU A 104 1.18 -12.79 -4.72
C GLU A 104 0.73 -12.55 -6.17
N THR A 105 0.29 -11.32 -6.44
CA THR A 105 -0.15 -10.86 -7.77
C THR A 105 0.46 -9.49 -8.08
N GLN A 106 0.27 -8.99 -9.29
CA GLN A 106 0.70 -7.62 -9.67
C GLN A 106 -0.19 -6.53 -9.07
N TYR A 107 -1.27 -6.88 -8.37
CA TYR A 107 -2.28 -5.95 -7.87
C TYR A 107 -1.70 -4.85 -6.98
N TYR A 108 -0.86 -5.22 -6.01
CA TYR A 108 -0.23 -4.23 -5.12
C TYR A 108 0.73 -3.29 -5.85
N LYS A 109 1.42 -3.76 -6.92
CA LYS A 109 2.32 -2.94 -7.72
C LYS A 109 1.52 -1.86 -8.42
N ILE A 110 0.48 -2.27 -9.14
CA ILE A 110 -0.41 -1.36 -9.88
C ILE A 110 -1.08 -0.37 -8.93
N LEU A 111 -1.54 -0.82 -7.76
CA LEU A 111 -2.14 0.06 -6.76
C LEU A 111 -1.12 1.10 -6.25
N ASN A 112 0.08 0.66 -5.86
CA ASN A 112 1.11 1.56 -5.34
C ASN A 112 1.66 2.52 -6.40
N GLU A 113 1.82 2.09 -7.64
CA GLU A 113 2.21 2.95 -8.76
C GLU A 113 1.17 4.04 -9.02
N ARG A 114 -0.12 3.68 -9.05
CA ARG A 114 -1.19 4.67 -9.23
C ARG A 114 -1.27 5.65 -8.07
N LEU A 115 -1.09 5.18 -6.84
CA LEU A 115 -1.02 6.05 -5.67
C LEU A 115 0.19 7.00 -5.71
N ALA A 116 1.35 6.53 -6.16
CA ALA A 116 2.55 7.35 -6.30
C ALA A 116 2.39 8.46 -7.37
N GLN A 117 1.63 8.19 -8.43
CA GLN A 117 1.36 9.13 -9.52
C GLN A 117 0.34 10.22 -9.18
N LEU A 118 -0.32 10.16 -8.02
CA LEU A 118 -1.31 11.17 -7.64
C LEU A 118 -0.62 12.52 -7.47
N HIS A 119 -0.87 13.45 -8.39
CA HIS A 119 -0.33 14.80 -8.34
C HIS A 119 -0.98 15.62 -7.22
N GLU A 120 -2.30 15.48 -7.01
CA GLU A 120 -3.05 16.13 -5.95
C GLU A 120 -4.12 15.18 -5.38
N LEU A 121 -4.32 15.21 -4.06
CA LEU A 121 -5.35 14.46 -3.34
C LEU A 121 -6.75 15.04 -3.55
N HIS A 122 -7.02 15.89 -4.54
CA HIS A 122 -8.35 16.53 -4.68
C HIS A 122 -8.88 16.68 -6.11
N GLU A 123 -8.07 16.47 -7.14
CA GLU A 123 -8.46 16.78 -8.53
C GLU A 123 -8.32 15.56 -9.45
N SER A 124 -9.37 14.72 -9.52
CA SER A 124 -9.82 14.14 -10.81
C SER A 124 -11.09 13.31 -10.64
N ASP A 125 -11.99 13.38 -11.63
CA ASP A 125 -13.23 12.62 -11.72
C ASP A 125 -13.07 11.09 -11.85
N ASN A 126 -11.83 10.58 -11.89
CA ASN A 126 -11.49 9.16 -12.08
C ASN A 126 -11.02 8.46 -10.79
N TRP A 127 -11.26 9.07 -9.63
CA TRP A 127 -10.75 8.67 -8.32
C TRP A 127 -11.36 7.39 -7.72
N TRP A 128 -12.49 6.97 -8.27
CA TRP A 128 -13.34 5.91 -7.71
C TRP A 128 -12.63 4.54 -7.76
N GLY A 129 -12.25 4.00 -6.60
CA GLY A 129 -11.53 2.73 -6.49
C GLY A 129 -10.42 2.70 -5.45
N HIS A 130 -9.45 3.61 -5.53
CA HIS A 130 -8.26 3.58 -4.65
C HIS A 130 -8.47 4.31 -3.34
N GLN A 131 -9.14 5.47 -3.40
CA GLN A 131 -9.48 6.23 -2.21
C GLN A 131 -10.49 5.44 -1.36
N ASP A 132 -11.46 4.79 -1.99
CA ASP A 132 -12.40 3.91 -1.30
C ASP A 132 -11.66 2.75 -0.59
N LEU A 133 -10.64 2.17 -1.23
CA LEU A 133 -9.83 1.15 -0.58
C LEU A 133 -9.03 1.71 0.61
N LEU A 134 -8.40 2.88 0.43
CA LEU A 134 -7.65 3.58 1.49
C LEU A 134 -8.54 3.90 2.67
N ASP A 135 -9.70 4.49 2.42
CA ASP A 135 -10.66 4.88 3.43
C ASP A 135 -11.17 3.66 4.20
N ILE A 136 -11.44 2.52 3.54
CA ILE A 136 -11.76 1.28 4.25
C ILE A 136 -10.61 0.86 5.15
N MET A 137 -9.39 0.83 4.62
CA MET A 137 -8.22 0.39 5.38
C MET A 137 -7.91 1.29 6.58
N LEU A 138 -8.12 2.60 6.44
CA LEU A 138 -7.79 3.59 7.47
C LEU A 138 -8.85 3.72 8.55
N SER A 139 -10.11 3.53 8.20
CA SER A 139 -11.19 3.85 9.13
C SER A 139 -11.93 2.62 9.68
N HIS A 140 -11.90 1.43 9.03
CA HIS A 140 -12.87 0.39 9.35
C HIS A 140 -12.60 -0.26 10.71
N PRO A 141 -13.55 -0.25 11.67
CA PRO A 141 -13.26 -0.65 13.07
C PRO A 141 -12.72 -2.07 13.23
N SER A 142 -13.14 -3.02 12.38
CA SER A 142 -12.64 -4.40 12.43
C SER A 142 -11.15 -4.54 12.04
N LEU A 143 -10.55 -3.48 11.47
CA LEU A 143 -9.13 -3.42 11.15
C LEU A 143 -8.29 -2.81 12.27
N ASP A 144 -8.90 -2.14 13.26
CA ASP A 144 -8.19 -1.55 14.41
C ASP A 144 -7.36 -2.59 15.17
N ARG A 145 -7.82 -3.85 15.20
CA ARG A 145 -7.11 -4.99 15.81
C ARG A 145 -5.75 -5.30 15.16
N PHE A 146 -5.46 -4.71 14.01
CA PHE A 146 -4.20 -4.87 13.30
C PHE A 146 -3.23 -3.71 13.51
N THR A 147 -3.65 -2.65 14.19
CA THR A 147 -2.80 -1.54 14.58
C THR A 147 -1.59 -2.04 15.35
N TYR A 148 -0.42 -1.49 15.02
CA TYR A 148 0.83 -1.82 15.67
C TYR A 148 1.56 -0.53 16.02
N ILE A 149 2.00 -0.45 17.28
CA ILE A 149 2.84 0.62 17.81
C ILE A 149 4.17 -0.02 18.20
N GLY A 150 5.25 0.46 17.60
CA GLY A 150 6.61 -0.04 17.82
C GLY A 150 7.45 0.09 16.58
N THR A 151 8.72 -0.27 16.69
CA THR A 151 9.65 -0.24 15.57
C THR A 151 9.28 -1.30 14.53
N THR A 152 9.33 -0.89 13.26
CA THR A 152 9.31 -1.79 12.11
C THR A 152 10.50 -1.48 11.22
N TYR A 153 10.87 -2.41 10.35
CA TYR A 153 12.00 -2.32 9.45
C TYR A 153 11.50 -2.42 8.02
N ARG A 154 12.08 -1.63 7.12
CA ARG A 154 11.87 -1.75 5.68
C ARG A 154 13.21 -1.88 5.00
N GLY A 155 13.35 -2.95 4.24
CA GLY A 155 14.41 -3.07 3.25
C GLY A 155 14.05 -2.24 2.04
N MET A 156 15.02 -1.53 1.49
CA MET A 156 14.82 -0.76 0.29
C MET A 156 16.10 -0.61 -0.50
N ARG A 157 15.94 -0.12 -1.72
CA ARG A 157 17.04 0.29 -2.58
C ARG A 157 16.99 1.76 -2.79
N ILE A 158 18.15 2.35 -2.67
CA ILE A 158 18.28 3.77 -2.65
C ILE A 158 19.53 4.13 -3.47
N MET A 159 19.41 5.16 -4.28
CA MET A 159 20.53 5.75 -4.99
C MET A 159 21.23 6.77 -4.09
N GLN A 160 22.49 7.08 -4.40
CA GLN A 160 23.24 8.08 -3.65
C GLN A 160 22.55 9.45 -3.62
N HIS A 161 21.83 9.82 -4.69
CA HIS A 161 21.13 11.09 -4.74
C HIS A 161 19.86 11.11 -3.88
N ASP A 162 19.18 9.98 -3.71
CA ASP A 162 18.01 9.86 -2.84
C ASP A 162 18.38 10.15 -1.38
N LEU A 163 19.58 9.75 -0.94
CA LEU A 163 20.07 10.03 0.42
C LEU A 163 20.06 11.52 0.77
N LYS A 164 20.18 12.40 -0.23
CA LYS A 164 20.15 13.86 0.00
C LYS A 164 18.79 14.35 0.51
N LEU A 165 17.73 13.55 0.34
CA LEU A 165 16.40 13.83 0.87
C LEU A 165 16.29 13.49 2.37
N TYR A 166 17.16 12.64 2.89
CA TYR A 166 17.15 12.16 4.27
C TYR A 166 18.10 13.01 5.12
N SER A 167 17.54 13.94 5.90
CA SER A 167 18.30 14.69 6.90
C SER A 167 17.66 14.59 8.28
N VAL A 168 18.47 14.58 9.33
CA VAL A 168 17.96 14.56 10.71
C VAL A 168 16.99 15.72 10.92
N GLY A 169 15.84 15.44 11.53
CA GLY A 169 14.78 16.42 11.76
C GLY A 169 13.84 16.65 10.56
N THR A 170 14.09 16.04 9.40
CA THR A 170 13.12 16.06 8.30
C THR A 170 12.09 14.96 8.43
N SER A 171 10.87 15.28 8.03
CA SER A 171 9.80 14.32 7.89
C SER A 171 9.63 13.93 6.44
N LEU A 172 9.46 12.63 6.21
CA LEU A 172 9.29 12.06 4.88
C LEU A 172 7.91 11.44 4.76
N MET A 173 7.32 11.56 3.59
CA MET A 173 6.02 10.98 3.26
C MET A 173 6.15 10.05 2.05
N ASN A 174 5.35 9.00 2.04
CA ASN A 174 5.17 8.11 0.90
C ASN A 174 3.72 8.24 0.42
N LYS A 175 3.52 8.46 -0.88
CA LYS A 175 2.17 8.54 -1.47
C LYS A 175 1.52 7.17 -1.64
N ALA A 176 2.29 6.09 -1.59
CA ALA A 176 1.83 4.71 -1.75
C ALA A 176 1.81 3.94 -0.42
N PHE A 177 1.22 2.74 -0.42
CA PHE A 177 1.20 1.90 0.77
C PHE A 177 2.61 1.44 1.17
N LEU A 178 2.98 1.79 2.40
CA LEU A 178 4.26 1.43 2.97
C LEU A 178 4.23 0.00 3.53
N SER A 179 5.02 -0.89 2.93
CA SER A 179 5.20 -2.23 3.48
C SER A 179 6.44 -2.30 4.38
N THR A 180 6.23 -2.63 5.65
CA THR A 180 7.30 -2.84 6.65
C THR A 180 7.17 -4.21 7.34
N SER A 181 8.20 -4.60 8.10
CA SER A 181 8.27 -5.85 8.86
C SER A 181 8.64 -5.57 10.31
N LYS A 182 8.06 -6.31 11.26
CA LYS A 182 8.55 -6.30 12.66
C LYS A 182 9.87 -7.05 12.80
N ASP A 183 10.12 -7.97 11.89
CA ASP A 183 11.32 -8.79 11.83
C ASP A 183 12.33 -8.12 10.90
N ARG A 184 13.47 -7.71 11.48
CA ARG A 184 14.57 -7.06 10.77
C ARG A 184 15.19 -7.97 9.71
N ALA A 185 15.34 -9.26 9.99
CA ALA A 185 15.95 -10.21 9.05
C ALA A 185 15.10 -10.35 7.78
N VAL A 186 13.77 -10.26 7.90
CA VAL A 186 12.86 -10.23 6.75
C VAL A 186 13.05 -8.96 5.91
N ALA A 187 13.28 -7.82 6.55
CA ALA A 187 13.56 -6.57 5.86
C ALA A 187 14.94 -6.58 5.17
N GLU A 188 15.95 -7.18 5.80
CA GLU A 188 17.29 -7.36 5.23
C GLU A 188 17.27 -8.30 4.02
N ALA A 189 16.69 -9.48 4.18
CA ALA A 189 16.49 -10.43 3.08
C ALA A 189 15.75 -9.75 1.91
N PHE A 190 14.81 -8.86 2.20
CA PHE A 190 14.15 -8.06 1.17
C PHE A 190 15.11 -7.09 0.45
N GLY A 191 15.87 -6.26 1.17
CA GLY A 191 16.84 -5.36 0.56
C GLY A 191 17.87 -6.08 -0.33
N ASP A 192 18.31 -7.25 0.13
CA ASP A 192 19.39 -8.03 -0.50
C ASP A 192 18.90 -8.86 -1.71
N SER A 193 17.70 -9.42 -1.63
CA SER A 193 17.14 -10.32 -2.67
C SER A 193 16.86 -9.65 -4.03
N CYS A 194 16.83 -8.32 -4.11
CA CYS A 194 16.49 -7.64 -5.36
C CYS A 194 17.63 -7.62 -6.44
N GLY A 195 18.80 -8.25 -6.21
CA GLY A 195 19.99 -8.32 -7.13
C GLY A 195 20.73 -7.00 -7.42
N ILE A 196 22.05 -6.87 -7.30
CA ILE A 196 22.76 -5.58 -7.44
C ILE A 196 22.46 -4.93 -8.82
N GLN A 197 21.84 -3.74 -8.83
CA GLN A 197 21.68 -2.89 -10.02
C GLN A 197 22.70 -1.75 -9.92
N ASP A 198 23.32 -1.36 -11.04
CA ASP A 198 24.34 -0.30 -11.08
C ASP A 198 23.86 0.97 -10.37
N GLY A 199 24.61 1.41 -9.36
CA GLY A 199 24.40 2.66 -8.63
C GLY A 199 23.37 2.64 -7.47
N LYS A 200 22.71 1.51 -7.19
CA LYS A 200 21.79 1.35 -6.03
C LYS A 200 22.44 0.51 -4.94
N PHE A 201 22.31 0.92 -3.68
CA PHE A 201 22.70 0.11 -2.51
C PHE A 201 21.50 -0.32 -1.68
N SER A 202 21.65 -1.44 -0.98
CA SER A 202 20.69 -1.97 -0.02
C SER A 202 20.72 -1.12 1.25
N ALA A 203 19.56 -0.69 1.73
CA ALA A 203 19.42 0.07 2.96
C ALA A 203 18.26 -0.45 3.80
N ILE A 204 18.43 -0.38 5.12
CA ILE A 204 17.39 -0.69 6.10
C ILE A 204 16.98 0.62 6.78
N CYS A 205 15.70 0.96 6.69
CA CYS A 205 15.12 2.08 7.42
C CYS A 205 14.19 1.58 8.52
N THR A 206 14.03 2.42 9.55
CA THR A 206 13.21 2.20 10.74
C THR A 206 12.14 3.26 10.86
#